data_AF-A0A950X9A2-F1
#
_entry.id   AF-A0A950X9A2-F1
#
_cell.length_a   1.000
_cell.length_b   1.000
_cell.length_c   1.000
_cell.angle_alpha   90.00
_cell.angle_beta   90.00
_cell.angle_gamma   90.00
#
_symmetry.space_group_name_H-M   'P 1'
#
loop_
_entity.id
_entity.type
_entity.pdbx_description
1 polymer ?
#
loop_
_entity_poly.entity_id
_entity_poly.type
_entity_poly.pdbx_seq_one_letter_code
_entity_poly.pdbx_strand_id
1 'polypeptide(L)'
;MGFSLLNSSAVILLVAIPSEVIWSCLVGGVVFAIGLIAIFLRGDWPKARGFDKLILFGPVFYAAPLAAFGTEHFTLTKVIMSIIPGWIPWHQFWVYLIGACFIAAGLSLVAGIQARLAASLLAFTFFSFVVLMHAPAWARHPTNRFALTFVLREISFSGGALALAVALAEHPDGRGRRILATIARYFVAIPVLFFSFEQFMHGDHVPGIPLEPVTPTWIYGHAIWTYLTAAVYAIAGTLLLVGKKTRAAATWVGLSVLFVELVVYVPIGVAERASLDNGLNYVADTLMFCGAVLMLAGAMPYPSRENSFTPSPKARTASRST
;
A
#
# COMPACT_ATOMS: atom_id res chain seq x y z
N MET A 1 55.54 17.21 5.50
CA MET A 1 54.09 17.49 5.68
C MET A 1 53.31 16.41 4.94
N GLY A 2 53.03 15.30 5.61
CA GLY A 2 52.20 14.22 5.07
C GLY A 2 50.74 14.52 5.37
N PHE A 3 49.96 14.90 4.36
CA PHE A 3 48.51 14.94 4.47
C PHE A 3 48.02 13.49 4.57
N SER A 4 47.41 13.20 5.72
CA SER A 4 46.86 11.91 6.11
C SER A 4 45.85 11.38 5.09
N LEU A 5 46.21 10.30 4.39
CA LEU A 5 45.30 9.44 3.61
C LEU A 5 44.39 8.58 4.51
N LEU A 6 44.49 8.70 5.84
CA LEU A 6 43.70 7.90 6.80
C LEU A 6 42.29 8.48 7.05
N ASN A 7 41.96 9.67 6.51
CA ASN A 7 40.62 10.27 6.65
C ASN A 7 39.68 10.06 5.45
N SER A 8 40.15 9.55 4.31
CA SER A 8 39.27 9.30 3.17
C SER A 8 38.42 8.05 3.37
N SER A 9 38.96 6.99 3.96
CA SER A 9 38.23 5.72 4.17
C SER A 9 37.10 5.86 5.19
N ALA A 10 37.31 6.62 6.27
CA ALA A 10 36.31 6.85 7.31
C ALA A 10 35.18 7.78 6.84
N VAL A 11 35.49 8.80 6.02
CA VAL A 11 34.48 9.67 5.40
C VAL A 11 33.72 8.94 4.29
N ILE A 12 34.36 8.07 3.52
CA ILE A 12 33.69 7.20 2.56
C ILE A 12 32.78 6.21 3.30
N LEU A 13 33.19 5.66 4.44
CA LEU A 13 32.33 4.80 5.28
C LEU A 13 31.14 5.56 5.91
N LEU A 14 31.31 6.83 6.28
CA LEU A 14 30.21 7.67 6.80
C LEU A 14 29.18 8.07 5.73
N VAL A 15 29.53 7.92 4.45
CA VAL A 15 28.70 8.25 3.28
C VAL A 15 28.27 7.00 2.50
N ALA A 16 28.85 5.83 2.78
CA ALA A 16 28.54 4.59 2.11
C ALA A 16 27.16 4.08 2.54
N ILE A 17 26.23 4.10 1.60
CA ILE A 17 24.92 3.45 1.76
C ILE A 17 25.18 1.94 1.90
N PRO A 18 24.62 1.25 2.91
CA PRO A 18 24.79 -0.19 3.06
C PRO A 18 24.35 -0.94 1.81
N SER A 19 25.05 -2.02 1.50
CA SER A 19 24.79 -2.83 0.30
C SER A 19 23.35 -3.37 0.27
N GLU A 20 22.79 -3.64 1.44
CA GLU A 20 21.45 -4.12 1.69
C GLU A 20 20.41 -3.11 1.21
N VAL A 21 20.60 -1.82 1.54
CA VAL A 21 19.76 -0.72 1.06
C VAL A 21 19.90 -0.57 -0.45
N ILE A 22 21.13 -0.63 -0.98
CA ILE A 22 21.39 -0.49 -2.42
C ILE A 22 20.65 -1.57 -3.22
N TRP A 23 20.73 -2.84 -2.79
CA TRP A 23 20.07 -3.95 -3.49
C TRP A 23 18.55 -3.80 -3.48
N SER A 24 17.96 -3.46 -2.33
CA SER A 24 16.52 -3.25 -2.21
C SER A 24 16.04 -2.07 -3.07
N CYS A 25 16.75 -0.94 -3.04
CA CYS A 25 16.48 0.22 -3.89
C CYS A 25 16.61 -0.11 -5.38
N LEU A 26 17.64 -0.87 -5.77
CA LEU A 26 17.87 -1.25 -7.17
C LEU A 26 16.72 -2.12 -7.69
N VAL A 27 16.38 -3.20 -6.99
CA VAL A 27 15.34 -4.14 -7.43
C VAL A 27 13.97 -3.46 -7.44
N GLY A 28 13.62 -2.75 -6.36
CA GLY A 28 12.38 -1.98 -6.30
C GLY A 28 12.30 -0.90 -7.37
N GLY A 29 13.38 -0.16 -7.61
CA GLY A 29 13.49 0.88 -8.63
C GLY A 29 13.36 0.35 -10.06
N VAL A 30 13.95 -0.82 -10.35
CA VAL A 30 13.78 -1.50 -11.65
C VAL A 30 12.33 -1.91 -11.87
N VAL A 31 11.68 -2.53 -10.88
CA VAL A 31 10.26 -2.90 -10.98
C VAL A 31 9.37 -1.67 -11.14
N PHE A 32 9.67 -0.59 -10.42
CA PHE A 32 8.99 0.69 -10.57
C PHE A 32 9.10 1.24 -12.00
N ALA A 33 10.32 1.30 -12.55
CA ALA A 33 10.57 1.77 -13.90
C ALA A 33 9.86 0.92 -14.95
N ILE A 34 9.91 -0.41 -14.84
CA ILE A 34 9.18 -1.34 -15.71
C ILE A 34 7.67 -1.05 -15.65
N GLY A 35 7.11 -0.87 -14.45
CA GLY A 35 5.71 -0.55 -14.26
C GLY A 35 5.29 0.77 -14.91
N LEU A 36 6.09 1.83 -14.73
CA LEU A 36 5.85 3.11 -15.40
C LEU A 36 5.87 2.97 -16.92
N ILE A 37 6.90 2.33 -17.47
CA ILE A 37 7.04 2.10 -18.91
C ILE A 37 5.83 1.29 -19.43
N ALA A 38 5.41 0.25 -18.72
CA ALA A 38 4.28 -0.59 -19.10
C ALA A 38 2.96 0.20 -19.20
N ILE A 39 2.70 1.15 -18.29
CA ILE A 39 1.50 2.01 -18.34
C ILE A 39 1.43 2.79 -19.66
N PHE A 40 2.56 3.33 -20.13
CA PHE A 40 2.62 4.08 -21.38
C PHE A 40 2.57 3.16 -22.60
N LEU A 41 3.30 2.03 -22.60
CA LEU A 41 3.34 1.09 -23.71
C LEU A 41 1.98 0.42 -23.98
N ARG A 42 1.17 0.15 -22.94
CA ARG A 42 -0.18 -0.40 -23.09
C ARG A 42 -1.24 0.62 -23.54
N GLY A 43 -0.85 1.90 -23.61
CA GLY A 43 -1.75 3.00 -23.93
C GLY A 43 -2.85 3.19 -22.88
N ASP A 44 -2.58 2.87 -21.61
CA ASP A 44 -3.56 3.01 -20.53
C ASP A 44 -3.70 4.47 -20.09
N TRP A 45 -2.61 5.25 -20.17
CA TRP A 45 -2.60 6.66 -19.78
C TRP A 45 -3.60 7.54 -20.54
N PRO A 46 -3.72 7.48 -21.88
CA PRO A 46 -4.72 8.27 -22.61
C PRO A 46 -6.15 7.79 -22.37
N LYS A 47 -6.35 6.52 -22.00
CA LYS A 47 -7.68 5.93 -21.73
C LYS A 47 -8.23 6.39 -20.38
N ALA A 48 -7.36 6.60 -19.39
CA ALA A 48 -7.77 7.08 -18.07
C ALA A 48 -8.10 8.58 -18.07
N ARG A 49 -9.15 8.96 -17.34
CA ARG A 49 -9.67 10.33 -17.29
C ARG A 49 -9.51 10.94 -15.90
N GLY A 50 -9.12 12.22 -15.84
CA GLY A 50 -9.03 12.96 -14.58
C GLY A 50 -8.24 12.22 -13.50
N PHE A 51 -8.84 12.11 -12.30
CA PHE A 51 -8.24 11.43 -11.14
C PHE A 51 -8.13 9.90 -11.30
N ASP A 52 -8.81 9.27 -12.26
CA ASP A 52 -8.63 7.83 -12.50
C ASP A 52 -7.22 7.49 -13.01
N LYS A 53 -6.46 8.48 -13.52
CA LYS A 53 -5.04 8.29 -13.85
C LYS A 53 -4.21 7.88 -12.65
N LEU A 54 -4.58 8.33 -11.44
CA LEU A 54 -3.89 7.94 -10.21
C LEU A 54 -4.01 6.43 -9.96
N ILE A 55 -5.18 5.86 -10.27
CA ILE A 55 -5.47 4.43 -10.04
C ILE A 55 -4.55 3.53 -10.87
N LEU A 56 -4.09 3.98 -12.04
CA LEU A 56 -3.15 3.24 -12.88
C LEU A 56 -1.82 2.93 -12.17
N PHE A 57 -1.41 3.79 -11.23
CA PHE A 57 -0.17 3.59 -10.47
C PHE A 57 -0.33 2.58 -9.34
N GLY A 58 -1.54 2.15 -8.98
CA GLY A 58 -1.79 1.24 -7.86
C GLY A 58 -0.92 -0.03 -7.90
N PRO A 59 -0.94 -0.81 -9.00
CA PRO A 59 -0.07 -1.99 -9.13
C PRO A 59 1.43 -1.66 -9.08
N VAL A 60 1.86 -0.50 -9.60
CA VAL A 60 3.28 -0.10 -9.60
C VAL A 60 3.74 0.26 -8.18
N PHE A 61 2.95 1.06 -7.47
CA PHE A 61 3.21 1.45 -6.09
C PHE A 61 3.13 0.29 -5.11
N TYR A 62 2.40 -0.78 -5.44
CA TYR A 62 2.41 -2.01 -4.65
C TYR A 62 3.60 -2.91 -5.01
N ALA A 63 3.89 -3.09 -6.31
CA ALA A 63 4.89 -4.03 -6.79
C ALA A 63 6.34 -3.60 -6.50
N ALA A 64 6.65 -2.30 -6.56
CA ALA A 64 8.00 -1.81 -6.36
C ALA A 64 8.50 -2.00 -4.91
N PRO A 65 7.77 -1.56 -3.87
CA PRO A 65 8.09 -1.90 -2.48
C PRO A 65 8.14 -3.40 -2.22
N LEU A 66 7.18 -4.17 -2.77
CA LEU A 66 7.14 -5.61 -2.61
C LEU A 66 8.43 -6.27 -3.12
N ALA A 67 8.97 -5.82 -4.25
CA ALA A 67 10.22 -6.34 -4.79
C ALA A 67 11.45 -5.89 -3.96
N ALA A 68 11.43 -4.69 -3.39
CA ALA A 68 12.44 -4.23 -2.43
C ALA A 68 12.45 -5.13 -1.17
N PHE A 69 11.30 -5.35 -0.55
CA PHE A 69 11.16 -6.27 0.59
C PHE A 69 11.50 -7.72 0.23
N GLY A 70 11.21 -8.15 -1.00
CA GLY A 70 11.63 -9.46 -1.50
C GLY A 70 13.16 -9.61 -1.52
N THR A 71 13.89 -8.52 -1.78
CA THR A 71 15.36 -8.49 -1.74
C THR A 71 15.89 -8.57 -0.31
N GLU A 72 15.21 -7.94 0.65
CA GLU A 72 15.55 -8.02 2.08
C GLU A 72 15.52 -9.45 2.64
N HIS A 73 14.71 -10.35 2.06
CA HIS A 73 14.72 -11.76 2.43
C HIS A 73 16.08 -12.45 2.15
N PHE A 74 16.84 -11.94 1.18
CA PHE A 74 18.18 -12.46 0.85
C PHE A 74 19.30 -11.72 1.58
N THR A 75 19.15 -10.42 1.84
CA THR A 75 20.18 -9.58 2.47
C THR A 75 20.08 -9.57 4.00
N LEU A 76 18.87 -9.70 4.55
CA LEU A 76 18.56 -9.67 5.99
C LEU A 76 18.03 -11.02 6.51
N THR A 77 18.41 -12.13 5.87
CA THR A 77 17.87 -13.46 6.15
C THR A 77 17.89 -13.82 7.64
N LYS A 78 18.98 -13.50 8.37
CA LYS A 78 19.09 -13.80 9.81
C LYS A 78 18.07 -13.04 10.65
N VAL A 79 17.81 -11.77 10.31
CA VAL A 79 16.83 -10.93 11.01
C VAL A 79 15.42 -11.49 10.79
N ILE A 80 15.07 -11.79 9.54
CA ILE A 80 13.74 -12.32 9.19
C ILE A 80 13.54 -13.73 9.77
N MET A 81 14.56 -14.58 9.77
CA MET A 81 14.49 -15.90 10.42
C MET A 81 14.17 -15.81 11.92
N SER A 82 14.62 -14.74 12.59
CA SER A 82 14.42 -14.57 14.04
C SER A 82 12.99 -14.20 14.43
N ILE A 83 12.20 -13.67 13.49
CA ILE A 83 10.80 -13.29 13.73
C ILE A 83 9.81 -14.39 13.34
N ILE A 84 10.24 -15.44 12.65
CA ILE A 84 9.39 -16.59 12.32
C ILE A 84 9.07 -17.38 13.60
N PRO A 85 7.79 -17.69 13.90
CA PRO A 85 7.41 -18.48 15.06
C PRO A 85 8.10 -19.84 15.09
N GLY A 86 8.67 -20.23 16.23
CA GLY A 86 9.49 -21.45 16.36
C GLY A 86 8.77 -22.78 16.13
N TRP A 87 7.44 -22.79 15.97
CA TRP A 87 6.69 -23.99 15.57
C TRP A 87 6.71 -24.23 14.05
N ILE A 88 7.10 -23.24 13.24
CA ILE A 88 7.28 -23.38 11.81
C ILE A 88 8.66 -24.00 11.56
N PRO A 89 8.78 -25.16 10.90
CA PRO A 89 10.09 -25.72 10.58
C PRO A 89 10.75 -24.98 9.40
N TRP A 90 12.05 -25.19 9.22
CA TRP A 90 12.81 -24.72 8.04
C TRP A 90 12.72 -23.20 7.78
N HIS A 91 12.90 -22.37 8.81
CA HIS A 91 12.81 -20.91 8.71
C HIS A 91 13.56 -20.34 7.49
N GLN A 92 14.82 -20.77 7.28
CA GLN A 92 15.64 -20.28 6.18
C GLN A 92 15.05 -20.58 4.79
N PHE A 93 14.43 -21.76 4.61
CA PHE A 93 13.76 -22.11 3.35
C PHE A 93 12.60 -21.15 3.09
N TRP A 94 11.75 -20.90 4.09
CA TRP A 94 10.62 -19.98 3.96
C TRP A 94 11.07 -18.55 3.66
N VAL A 95 12.13 -18.06 4.31
CA VAL A 95 12.64 -16.72 4.04
C VAL A 95 13.02 -16.58 2.55
N TYR A 96 13.83 -17.49 2.00
CA TYR A 96 14.21 -17.39 0.59
C TYR A 96 13.03 -17.62 -0.37
N LEU A 97 12.11 -18.54 -0.05
CA LEU A 97 10.94 -18.78 -0.86
C LEU A 97 10.05 -17.53 -0.95
N ILE A 98 9.76 -16.89 0.18
CA ILE A 98 8.95 -15.66 0.21
C ILE A 98 9.67 -14.53 -0.54
N GLY A 99 10.98 -14.37 -0.33
CA GLY A 99 11.78 -13.39 -1.07
C GLY A 99 11.67 -13.54 -2.59
N ALA A 100 11.86 -14.76 -3.09
CA ALA A 100 11.74 -15.08 -4.50
C ALA A 100 10.31 -14.83 -5.02
N CYS A 101 9.30 -15.26 -4.26
CA CYS A 101 7.90 -15.05 -4.61
C CYS A 101 7.52 -13.57 -4.66
N PHE A 102 8.05 -12.73 -3.77
CA PHE A 102 7.79 -11.29 -3.75
C PHE A 102 8.35 -10.58 -4.98
N ILE A 103 9.59 -10.88 -5.37
CA ILE A 103 10.20 -10.33 -6.58
C ILE A 103 9.44 -10.82 -7.83
N ALA A 104 9.17 -12.13 -7.92
CA ALA A 104 8.44 -12.72 -9.04
C ALA A 104 7.01 -12.15 -9.16
N ALA A 105 6.32 -11.97 -8.04
CA ALA A 105 4.99 -11.38 -8.03
C ALA A 105 5.04 -9.90 -8.42
N GLY A 106 5.99 -9.11 -7.91
CA GLY A 106 6.19 -7.72 -8.32
C GLY A 106 6.36 -7.58 -9.84
N LEU A 107 7.24 -8.38 -10.43
CA LEU A 107 7.43 -8.45 -11.88
C LEU A 107 6.16 -8.89 -12.61
N SER A 108 5.45 -9.91 -12.11
CA SER A 108 4.19 -10.40 -12.68
C SER A 108 3.11 -9.32 -12.72
N LEU A 109 2.96 -8.54 -11.64
CA LEU A 109 1.97 -7.46 -11.55
C LEU A 109 2.26 -6.35 -12.58
N VAL A 110 3.51 -5.89 -12.69
CA VAL A 110 3.86 -4.83 -13.64
C VAL A 110 3.87 -5.32 -15.09
N ALA A 111 4.35 -6.54 -15.34
CA ALA A 111 4.38 -7.16 -16.67
C ALA A 111 3.00 -7.62 -17.16
N GLY A 112 2.02 -7.77 -16.25
CA GLY A 112 0.67 -8.24 -16.58
C GLY A 112 0.60 -9.74 -16.88
N ILE A 113 1.71 -10.47 -16.68
CA ILE A 113 1.82 -11.91 -16.96
C ILE A 113 1.44 -12.66 -15.72
N GLN A 114 0.36 -13.45 -15.76
CA GLN A 114 -0.17 -14.17 -14.58
C GLN A 114 -0.53 -13.25 -13.40
N ALA A 115 -0.79 -11.96 -13.65
CA ALA A 115 -0.99 -10.95 -12.61
C ALA A 115 -2.15 -11.29 -11.64
N ARG A 116 -3.22 -11.93 -12.13
CA ARG A 116 -4.33 -12.40 -11.28
C ARG A 116 -3.87 -13.48 -10.28
N LEU A 117 -3.08 -14.44 -10.74
CA LEU A 117 -2.54 -15.50 -9.90
C LEU A 117 -1.58 -14.91 -8.85
N ALA A 118 -0.65 -14.04 -9.28
CA ALA A 118 0.27 -13.36 -8.38
C ALA A 118 -0.47 -12.54 -7.31
N ALA A 119 -1.46 -11.73 -7.71
CA ALA A 119 -2.28 -10.96 -6.78
C ALA A 119 -3.07 -11.85 -5.80
N SER A 120 -3.57 -13.00 -6.26
CA SER A 120 -4.30 -13.96 -5.40
C SER A 120 -3.38 -14.60 -4.37
N LEU A 121 -2.17 -14.99 -4.79
CA LEU A 121 -1.16 -15.58 -3.91
C LEU A 121 -0.64 -14.54 -2.90
N LEU A 122 -0.41 -13.30 -3.32
CA LEU A 122 -0.03 -12.21 -2.41
C LEU A 122 -1.11 -11.94 -1.37
N ALA A 123 -2.38 -11.89 -1.78
CA ALA A 123 -3.50 -11.74 -0.84
C ALA A 123 -3.49 -12.85 0.22
N PHE A 124 -3.26 -14.10 -0.20
CA PHE A 124 -3.17 -15.25 0.69
C PHE A 124 -1.94 -15.20 1.60
N THR A 125 -0.77 -14.83 1.07
CA THR A 125 0.49 -14.72 1.83
C THR A 125 0.39 -13.69 2.94
N PHE A 126 -0.03 -12.46 2.63
CA PHE A 126 -0.17 -11.40 3.64
C PHE A 126 -1.25 -11.74 4.67
N PHE A 127 -2.36 -12.36 4.25
CA PHE A 127 -3.36 -12.85 5.19
C PHE A 127 -2.82 -13.94 6.12
N SER A 128 -1.97 -14.83 5.61
CA SER A 128 -1.31 -15.86 6.39
C SER A 128 -0.33 -15.27 7.41
N PHE A 129 0.43 -14.22 7.06
CA PHE A 129 1.28 -13.51 8.02
C PHE A 129 0.44 -12.88 9.15
N VAL A 130 -0.70 -12.29 8.83
CA VAL A 130 -1.64 -11.78 9.83
C VAL A 130 -2.08 -12.89 10.78
N VAL A 131 -2.61 -14.00 10.26
CA VAL A 131 -3.22 -15.06 11.09
C VAL A 131 -2.19 -15.87 11.87
N LEU A 132 -1.04 -16.16 11.26
CA LEU A 132 -0.03 -17.06 11.83
C LEU A 132 1.01 -16.34 12.70
N MET A 133 1.24 -15.05 12.47
CA MET A 133 2.34 -14.31 13.11
C MET A 133 1.85 -13.05 13.83
N HIS A 134 1.28 -12.08 13.11
CA HIS A 134 1.05 -10.75 13.67
C HIS A 134 -0.13 -10.70 14.65
N ALA A 135 -1.27 -11.30 14.31
CA ALA A 135 -2.43 -11.32 15.21
C ALA A 135 -2.17 -12.12 16.50
N PRO A 136 -1.53 -13.31 16.46
CA PRO A 136 -1.10 -13.99 17.69
C PRO A 136 -0.07 -13.21 18.51
N ALA A 137 0.84 -12.47 17.85
CA ALA A 137 1.80 -11.61 18.55
C ALA A 137 1.09 -10.45 19.28
N TRP A 138 0.15 -9.77 18.62
CA TRP A 138 -0.66 -8.72 19.24
C TRP A 138 -1.55 -9.26 20.36
N ALA A 139 -2.17 -10.43 20.19
CA ALA A 139 -3.06 -11.03 21.20
C ALA A 139 -2.35 -11.33 22.53
N ARG A 140 -1.02 -11.52 22.53
CA ARG A 140 -0.22 -11.66 23.76
C ARG A 140 -0.02 -10.33 24.49
N HIS A 141 -0.10 -9.20 23.78
CA HIS A 141 0.08 -7.85 24.31
C HIS A 141 -0.97 -6.88 23.71
N PRO A 142 -2.26 -7.06 24.04
CA PRO A 142 -3.36 -6.39 23.32
C PRO A 142 -3.37 -4.86 23.51
N THR A 143 -2.68 -4.34 24.52
CA THR A 143 -2.51 -2.91 24.77
C THR A 143 -1.48 -2.24 23.85
N ASN A 144 -0.69 -3.01 23.10
CA ASN A 144 0.29 -2.47 22.15
C ASN A 144 -0.41 -2.02 20.86
N ARG A 145 -0.68 -0.72 20.76
CA ARG A 145 -1.31 -0.10 19.58
C ARG A 145 -0.48 -0.20 18.30
N PHE A 146 0.85 -0.22 18.39
CA PHE A 146 1.71 -0.38 17.23
C PHE A 146 1.65 -1.80 16.66
N ALA A 147 1.63 -2.81 17.54
CA ALA A 147 1.40 -4.19 17.10
C ALA A 147 0.04 -4.35 16.40
N LEU A 148 -1.02 -3.69 16.88
CA LEU A 148 -2.30 -3.64 16.18
C LEU A 148 -2.22 -2.89 14.84
N THR A 149 -1.48 -1.78 14.78
CA THR A 149 -1.23 -1.03 13.54
C THR A 149 -0.53 -1.90 12.50
N PHE A 150 0.49 -2.66 12.89
CA PHE A 150 1.15 -3.64 12.03
C PHE A 150 0.15 -4.69 11.51
N VAL A 151 -0.67 -5.30 12.37
CA VAL A 151 -1.72 -6.25 11.95
C VAL A 151 -2.65 -5.64 10.89
N LEU A 152 -3.12 -4.42 11.12
CA LEU A 152 -4.07 -3.73 10.24
C LEU A 152 -3.43 -3.28 8.91
N ARG A 153 -2.14 -2.92 8.93
CA ARG A 153 -1.35 -2.64 7.72
C ARG A 153 -1.24 -3.90 6.86
N GLU A 154 -0.84 -5.02 7.44
CA GLU A 154 -0.70 -6.30 6.71
C GLU A 154 -2.05 -6.78 6.15
N ILE A 155 -3.15 -6.61 6.90
CA ILE A 155 -4.50 -6.83 6.38
C ILE A 155 -4.80 -5.95 5.17
N SER A 156 -4.38 -4.67 5.19
CA SER A 156 -4.57 -3.76 4.06
C SER A 156 -3.78 -4.20 2.83
N PHE A 157 -2.54 -4.69 3.00
CA PHE A 157 -1.74 -5.25 1.92
C PHE A 157 -2.41 -6.47 1.29
N SER A 158 -2.97 -7.36 2.12
CA SER A 158 -3.79 -8.48 1.64
C SER A 158 -5.03 -8.00 0.89
N GLY A 159 -5.74 -7.00 1.43
CA GLY A 159 -6.95 -6.42 0.85
C GLY A 159 -6.71 -5.78 -0.51
N GLY A 160 -5.63 -5.03 -0.67
CA GLY A 160 -5.23 -4.43 -1.95
C GLY A 160 -4.91 -5.48 -3.02
N ALA A 161 -4.13 -6.50 -2.69
CA ALA A 161 -3.84 -7.61 -3.59
C ALA A 161 -5.11 -8.39 -3.97
N LEU A 162 -6.00 -8.64 -3.00
CA LEU A 162 -7.28 -9.29 -3.26
C LEU A 162 -8.17 -8.45 -4.19
N ALA A 163 -8.20 -7.13 -4.00
CA ALA A 163 -8.92 -6.22 -4.87
C ALA A 163 -8.41 -6.29 -6.31
N LEU A 164 -7.09 -6.30 -6.51
CA LEU A 164 -6.50 -6.45 -7.84
C LEU A 164 -6.84 -7.80 -8.46
N ALA A 165 -6.74 -8.90 -7.70
CA ALA A 165 -7.12 -10.23 -8.17
C ALA A 165 -8.58 -10.28 -8.64
N VAL A 166 -9.48 -9.66 -7.89
CA VAL A 166 -10.90 -9.53 -8.23
C VAL A 166 -11.10 -8.68 -9.49
N ALA A 167 -10.37 -7.57 -9.63
CA ALA A 167 -10.45 -6.69 -10.79
C ALA A 167 -10.04 -7.41 -12.09
N LEU A 168 -9.04 -8.29 -12.00
CA LEU A 168 -8.48 -9.06 -13.12
C LEU A 168 -9.26 -10.35 -13.44
N ALA A 169 -10.33 -10.68 -12.72
CA ALA A 169 -11.10 -11.90 -12.96
C ALA A 169 -11.96 -11.80 -14.24
N GLU A 170 -11.84 -12.81 -15.12
CA GLU A 170 -12.49 -12.89 -16.44
C GLU A 170 -14.02 -13.00 -16.38
N HIS A 171 -14.57 -13.59 -15.31
CA HIS A 171 -16.02 -13.75 -15.15
C HIS A 171 -16.62 -12.59 -14.32
N PRO A 172 -17.48 -11.73 -14.92
CA PRO A 172 -17.92 -10.49 -14.28
C PRO A 172 -18.91 -10.69 -13.11
N ASP A 173 -19.75 -11.74 -13.13
CA ASP A 173 -21.02 -11.71 -12.38
C ASP A 173 -21.23 -12.84 -11.34
N GLY A 174 -20.15 -13.36 -10.75
CA GLY A 174 -20.24 -14.37 -9.70
C GLY A 174 -20.57 -13.79 -8.30
N ARG A 175 -21.43 -14.46 -7.53
CA ARG A 175 -21.66 -14.18 -6.10
C ARG A 175 -20.35 -14.15 -5.31
N GLY A 176 -19.43 -15.08 -5.61
CA GLY A 176 -18.10 -15.15 -5.00
C GLY A 176 -17.26 -13.89 -5.25
N ARG A 177 -17.28 -13.33 -6.46
CA ARG A 177 -16.58 -12.08 -6.78
C ARG A 177 -17.06 -10.92 -5.91
N ARG A 178 -18.38 -10.78 -5.71
CA ARG A 178 -18.96 -9.71 -4.86
C ARG A 178 -18.55 -9.87 -3.40
N ILE A 179 -18.48 -11.10 -2.91
CA ILE A 179 -18.01 -11.41 -1.56
C ILE A 179 -16.53 -11.03 -1.43
N LEU A 180 -15.66 -11.48 -2.34
CA LEU A 180 -14.24 -11.15 -2.31
C LEU A 180 -13.97 -9.65 -2.44
N ALA A 181 -14.70 -8.93 -3.31
CA ALA A 181 -14.62 -7.47 -3.41
C ALA A 181 -15.02 -6.79 -2.10
N THR A 182 -16.03 -7.33 -1.41
CA THR A 182 -16.50 -6.81 -0.12
C THR A 182 -15.47 -7.07 0.97
N ILE A 183 -14.86 -8.26 1.00
CA ILE A 183 -13.78 -8.59 1.93
C ILE A 183 -12.59 -7.65 1.71
N ALA A 184 -12.12 -7.52 0.46
CA ALA A 184 -11.03 -6.61 0.10
C ALA A 184 -11.32 -5.17 0.55
N ARG A 185 -12.56 -4.70 0.36
CA ARG A 185 -13.00 -3.38 0.84
C ARG A 185 -12.91 -3.25 2.35
N TYR A 186 -13.37 -4.24 3.12
CA TYR A 186 -13.29 -4.19 4.58
C TYR A 186 -11.86 -4.30 5.11
N PHE A 187 -11.02 -5.09 4.43
CA PHE A 187 -9.59 -5.21 4.74
C PHE A 187 -8.85 -3.87 4.58
N VAL A 188 -9.38 -2.91 3.83
CA VAL A 188 -8.81 -1.55 3.76
C VAL A 188 -9.60 -0.57 4.61
N ALA A 189 -10.94 -0.63 4.61
CA ALA A 189 -11.80 0.33 5.30
C ALA A 189 -11.58 0.35 6.81
N ILE A 190 -11.44 -0.83 7.44
CA ILE A 190 -11.26 -0.96 8.88
C ILE A 190 -9.90 -0.37 9.30
N PRO A 191 -8.76 -0.76 8.69
CA PRO A 191 -7.48 -0.11 8.94
C PRO A 191 -7.49 1.40 8.73
N VAL A 192 -8.06 1.89 7.63
CA VAL A 192 -8.14 3.35 7.36
C VAL A 192 -8.86 4.10 8.49
N LEU A 193 -9.97 3.56 9.01
CA LEU A 193 -10.68 4.18 10.12
C LEU A 193 -9.88 4.13 11.43
N PHE A 194 -9.21 3.01 11.70
CA PHE A 194 -8.33 2.90 12.86
C PHE A 194 -7.16 3.89 12.77
N PHE A 195 -6.49 3.99 11.62
CA PHE A 195 -5.40 4.94 11.39
C PHE A 195 -5.88 6.38 11.49
N SER A 196 -7.11 6.68 11.08
CA SER A 196 -7.72 8.00 11.32
C SER A 196 -7.80 8.33 12.80
N PHE A 197 -8.34 7.41 13.60
CA PHE A 197 -8.47 7.58 15.04
C PHE A 197 -7.10 7.79 15.72
N GLU A 198 -6.13 6.92 15.43
CA GLU A 198 -4.78 7.02 15.98
C GLU A 198 -4.11 8.36 15.64
N GLN A 199 -4.22 8.83 14.39
CA GLN A 199 -3.65 10.12 14.00
C GLN A 199 -4.31 11.32 14.67
N PHE A 200 -5.61 11.25 14.98
CA PHE A 200 -6.26 12.30 15.78
C PHE A 200 -5.75 12.33 17.22
N MET A 201 -5.44 11.16 17.79
CA MET A 201 -4.89 11.03 19.15
C MET A 201 -3.40 11.38 19.22
N HIS A 202 -2.67 11.22 18.11
CA HIS A 202 -1.21 11.29 18.05
C HIS A 202 -0.73 12.15 16.86
N GLY A 203 -0.96 13.46 16.95
CA GLY A 203 -0.64 14.42 15.87
C GLY A 203 0.85 14.66 15.62
N ASP A 204 1.72 14.21 16.52
CA ASP A 204 3.18 14.24 16.43
C ASP A 204 3.76 13.06 15.63
N HIS A 205 2.98 11.98 15.51
CA HIS A 205 3.38 10.83 14.73
C HIS A 205 3.25 11.11 13.23
N VAL A 206 4.10 10.42 12.50
CA VAL A 206 4.07 10.26 11.05
C VAL A 206 2.65 9.99 10.50
N PRO A 207 2.17 10.79 9.54
CA PRO A 207 0.85 10.64 8.93
C PRO A 207 0.77 9.40 8.02
N GLY A 208 -0.42 8.85 7.80
CA GLY A 208 -0.63 7.71 6.90
C GLY A 208 -0.77 6.41 7.67
N ILE A 209 0.34 5.76 8.00
CA ILE A 209 0.37 4.55 8.86
C ILE A 209 1.02 4.95 10.19
N PRO A 210 0.26 5.02 11.31
CA PRO A 210 0.72 5.56 12.59
C PRO A 210 1.62 4.56 13.34
N LEU A 211 2.80 4.31 12.77
CA LEU A 211 3.87 3.50 13.37
C LEU A 211 4.61 4.28 14.46
N GLU A 212 5.53 3.62 15.17
CA GLU A 212 6.26 4.18 16.32
C GLU A 212 7.05 5.47 16.05
N PRO A 213 7.66 5.69 14.87
CA PRO A 213 8.42 6.91 14.61
C PRO A 213 7.57 8.18 14.68
N VAL A 214 8.13 9.23 15.32
CA VAL A 214 7.55 10.58 15.29
C VAL A 214 8.04 11.35 14.07
N THR A 215 7.25 12.33 13.62
CA THR A 215 7.66 13.14 12.47
C THR A 215 8.85 14.02 12.88
N PRO A 216 9.98 14.01 12.13
CA PRO A 216 11.12 14.83 12.48
C PRO A 216 10.79 16.32 12.53
N THR A 217 11.39 17.03 13.48
CA THR A 217 11.09 18.46 13.75
C THR A 217 11.43 19.40 12.59
N TRP A 218 12.32 18.97 11.68
CA TRP A 218 12.68 19.72 10.48
C TRP A 218 11.61 19.63 9.36
N ILE A 219 10.59 18.76 9.51
CA ILE A 219 9.42 18.74 8.64
C ILE A 219 8.40 19.74 9.18
N TYR A 220 8.37 20.90 8.54
CA TYR A 220 7.49 21.99 8.93
C TYR A 220 6.01 21.63 8.74
N GLY A 221 5.21 21.95 9.75
CA GLY A 221 3.76 21.73 9.73
C GLY A 221 3.34 20.25 9.84
N HIS A 222 4.19 19.36 10.36
CA HIS A 222 3.89 17.92 10.49
C HIS A 222 2.49 17.62 11.03
N ALA A 223 2.08 18.30 12.12
CA ALA A 223 0.76 18.12 12.71
C ALA A 223 -0.39 18.48 11.74
N ILE A 224 -0.21 19.48 10.87
CA ILE A 224 -1.21 19.87 9.87
C ILE A 224 -1.43 18.71 8.90
N TRP A 225 -0.35 18.12 8.39
CA TRP A 225 -0.42 16.98 7.47
C TRP A 225 -1.06 15.75 8.12
N THR A 226 -0.75 15.48 9.39
CA THR A 226 -1.35 14.40 10.19
C THR A 226 -2.84 14.59 10.39
N TYR A 227 -3.30 15.76 10.83
CA TYR A 227 -4.73 15.99 11.01
C TYR A 227 -5.51 16.07 9.69
N LEU A 228 -4.92 16.59 8.61
CA LEU A 228 -5.54 16.56 7.28
C LEU A 228 -5.72 15.12 6.78
N THR A 229 -4.69 14.28 6.94
CA THR A 229 -4.75 12.85 6.58
C THR A 229 -5.80 12.12 7.42
N ALA A 230 -5.83 12.38 8.72
CA ALA A 230 -6.83 11.83 9.64
C ALA A 230 -8.26 12.19 9.21
N ALA A 231 -8.51 13.45 8.84
CA ALA A 231 -9.82 13.91 8.38
C ALA A 231 -10.26 13.23 7.08
N VAL A 232 -9.36 13.10 6.10
CA VAL A 232 -9.67 12.38 4.85
C VAL A 232 -9.95 10.90 5.15
N TYR A 233 -9.15 10.26 6.00
CA TYR A 233 -9.36 8.86 6.38
C TYR A 233 -10.67 8.65 7.12
N ALA A 234 -11.10 9.56 7.99
CA ALA A 234 -12.39 9.46 8.70
C ALA A 234 -13.56 9.45 7.71
N ILE A 235 -13.57 10.41 6.79
CA ILE A 235 -14.65 10.57 5.81
C ILE A 235 -14.62 9.42 4.81
N ALA A 236 -13.48 9.18 4.18
CA ALA A 236 -13.33 8.17 3.15
C ALA A 236 -13.43 6.75 3.72
N GLY A 237 -12.86 6.48 4.89
CA GLY A 237 -13.00 5.21 5.61
C GLY A 237 -14.46 4.89 5.95
N THR A 238 -15.24 5.89 6.40
CA THR A 238 -16.68 5.71 6.67
C THR A 238 -17.45 5.38 5.39
N LEU A 239 -17.17 6.10 4.31
CA LEU A 239 -17.76 5.85 2.99
C LEU A 239 -17.40 4.45 2.47
N LEU A 240 -16.14 4.04 2.64
CA LEU A 240 -15.66 2.71 2.33
C LEU A 240 -16.32 1.65 3.19
N LEU A 241 -16.61 1.90 4.47
CA LEU A 241 -17.27 0.94 5.36
C LEU A 241 -18.74 0.73 4.98
N VAL A 242 -19.47 1.81 4.73
CA VAL A 242 -20.91 1.78 4.38
C VAL A 242 -21.13 1.36 2.91
N GLY A 243 -20.09 1.37 2.08
CA GLY A 243 -20.18 0.97 0.68
C GLY A 243 -20.73 2.07 -0.24
N LYS A 244 -20.54 3.34 0.14
CA LYS A 244 -20.99 4.51 -0.64
C LYS A 244 -19.80 5.20 -1.30
N LYS A 245 -19.92 5.54 -2.58
CA LYS A 245 -18.87 6.25 -3.35
C LYS A 245 -17.48 5.61 -3.17
N THR A 246 -17.42 4.28 -3.09
CA THR A 246 -16.23 3.52 -2.66
C THR A 246 -15.02 3.77 -3.52
N ARG A 247 -15.19 3.86 -4.85
CA ARG A 247 -14.13 4.21 -5.79
C ARG A 247 -13.50 5.56 -5.45
N ALA A 248 -14.32 6.61 -5.36
CA ALA A 248 -13.85 7.95 -5.05
C ALA A 248 -13.21 8.03 -3.66
N ALA A 249 -13.81 7.37 -2.66
CA ALA A 249 -13.27 7.32 -1.31
C ALA A 249 -11.86 6.68 -1.28
N ALA A 250 -11.69 5.52 -1.91
CA ALA A 250 -10.38 4.88 -2.04
C ALA A 250 -9.39 5.76 -2.83
N THR A 251 -9.81 6.41 -3.92
CA THR A 251 -8.94 7.34 -4.66
C THR A 251 -8.46 8.51 -3.79
N TRP A 252 -9.33 9.08 -2.94
CA TRP A 252 -8.95 10.17 -2.03
C TRP A 252 -8.01 9.70 -0.91
N VAL A 253 -8.19 8.50 -0.38
CA VAL A 253 -7.23 7.90 0.57
C VAL A 253 -5.88 7.71 -0.13
N GLY A 254 -5.86 7.09 -1.30
CA GLY A 254 -4.62 6.88 -2.07
C GLY A 254 -3.90 8.19 -2.43
N LEU A 255 -4.66 9.22 -2.82
CA LEU A 255 -4.11 10.56 -3.09
C LEU A 255 -3.51 11.20 -1.83
N SER A 256 -4.18 11.06 -0.68
CA SER A 256 -3.69 11.61 0.59
C SER A 256 -2.42 10.90 1.05
N VAL A 257 -2.38 9.57 0.94
CA VAL A 257 -1.17 8.78 1.22
C VAL A 257 -0.04 9.18 0.28
N LEU A 258 -0.30 9.31 -1.03
CA LEU A 258 0.73 9.71 -1.99
C LEU A 258 1.26 11.12 -1.70
N PHE A 259 0.39 12.05 -1.30
CA PHE A 259 0.83 13.38 -0.92
C PHE A 259 1.76 13.33 0.29
N VAL A 260 1.36 12.61 1.33
CA VAL A 260 2.15 12.37 2.54
C VAL A 260 3.47 11.66 2.24
N GLU A 261 3.44 10.64 1.37
CA GLU A 261 4.60 9.92 0.89
C GLU A 261 5.66 10.89 0.35
N LEU A 262 5.24 11.81 -0.51
CA LEU A 262 6.15 12.76 -1.16
C LEU A 262 6.67 13.86 -0.23
N VAL A 263 5.86 14.34 0.72
CA VAL A 263 6.22 15.49 1.58
C VAL A 263 6.79 15.11 2.93
N VAL A 264 6.58 13.87 3.39
CA VAL A 264 7.07 13.37 4.68
C VAL A 264 8.02 12.20 4.48
N TYR A 265 7.57 11.11 3.87
CA TYR A 265 8.32 9.85 3.85
C TYR A 265 9.55 9.92 2.96
N VAL A 266 9.43 10.43 1.73
CA VAL A 266 10.56 10.59 0.81
C VAL A 266 11.66 11.47 1.42
N PRO A 267 11.36 12.64 2.01
CA PRO A 267 12.35 13.41 2.76
C PRO A 267 13.02 12.63 3.90
N ILE A 268 12.24 11.88 4.70
CA ILE A 268 12.79 11.01 5.76
C ILE A 268 13.74 9.96 5.15
N GLY A 269 13.32 9.27 4.09
CA GLY A 269 14.13 8.27 3.41
C GLY A 269 15.43 8.83 2.80
N VAL A 270 15.44 10.10 2.37
CA VAL A 270 16.66 10.78 1.89
C VAL A 270 17.61 11.12 3.05
N ALA A 271 17.05 11.58 4.18
CA ALA A 271 17.81 11.87 5.39
C ALA A 271 18.41 10.57 5.97
N GLU A 272 17.60 9.53 6.08
CA GLU A 272 17.91 8.20 6.61
C GLU A 272 18.33 7.21 5.52
N ARG A 273 18.93 7.68 4.42
CA ARG A 273 19.27 6.87 3.23
C ARG A 273 20.21 5.69 3.50
N ALA A 274 20.87 5.66 4.64
CA ALA A 274 21.72 4.56 5.07
C ALA A 274 20.98 3.55 5.98
N SER A 275 19.71 3.78 6.28
CA SER A 275 18.88 2.95 7.15
C SER A 275 17.80 2.23 6.35
N LEU A 276 17.66 0.92 6.58
CA LEU A 276 16.53 0.15 6.08
C LEU A 276 15.28 0.49 6.90
N ASP A 277 15.35 0.30 8.22
CA ASP A 277 14.19 0.39 9.11
C ASP A 277 13.56 1.80 9.14
N ASN A 278 14.38 2.81 9.42
CA ASN A 278 13.91 4.21 9.54
C ASN A 278 13.87 4.95 8.18
N GLY A 279 14.46 4.38 7.13
CA GLY A 279 14.58 4.99 5.82
C GLY A 279 13.75 4.26 4.78
N LEU A 280 14.38 3.30 4.09
CA LEU A 280 13.77 2.63 2.93
C LEU A 280 12.45 1.93 3.25
N ASN A 281 12.39 1.15 4.34
CA ASN A 281 11.22 0.34 4.69
C ASN A 281 10.03 1.25 5.02
N TYR A 282 10.31 2.41 5.60
CA TYR A 282 9.31 3.41 5.94
C TYR A 282 8.61 4.00 4.71
N VAL A 283 9.42 4.39 3.71
CA VAL A 283 8.96 4.84 2.38
C VAL A 283 8.22 3.70 1.67
N ALA A 284 8.83 2.52 1.63
CA ALA A 284 8.32 1.35 0.93
C ALA A 284 6.96 0.90 1.48
N ASP A 285 6.80 0.80 2.80
CA ASP A 285 5.54 0.40 3.45
C ASP A 285 4.38 1.34 3.10
N THR A 286 4.64 2.64 3.13
CA THR A 286 3.62 3.67 2.91
C THR A 286 3.26 3.78 1.43
N LEU A 287 4.24 3.69 0.54
CA LEU A 287 4.01 3.58 -0.90
C LEU A 287 3.23 2.31 -1.24
N MET A 288 3.55 1.18 -0.61
CA MET A 288 2.84 -0.09 -0.80
C MET A 288 1.39 0.01 -0.34
N PHE A 289 1.14 0.71 0.77
CA PHE A 289 -0.22 0.98 1.25
C PHE A 289 -0.99 1.89 0.30
N CYS A 290 -0.35 2.93 -0.25
CA CYS A 290 -0.92 3.74 -1.33
C CYS A 290 -1.34 2.85 -2.51
N GLY A 291 -0.44 1.96 -2.95
CA GLY A 291 -0.71 0.98 -4.00
C GLY A 291 -1.91 0.09 -3.68
N ALA A 292 -1.98 -0.47 -2.47
CA ALA A 292 -3.07 -1.31 -2.01
C ALA A 292 -4.43 -0.60 -2.08
N VAL A 293 -4.50 0.64 -1.60
CA VAL A 293 -5.71 1.46 -1.63
C VAL A 293 -6.10 1.85 -3.06
N LEU A 294 -5.15 2.17 -3.92
CA LEU A 294 -5.43 2.51 -5.33
C LEU A 294 -5.89 1.28 -6.13
N MET A 295 -5.34 0.09 -5.85
CA MET A 295 -5.85 -1.16 -6.41
C MET A 295 -7.29 -1.43 -5.96
N LEU A 296 -7.63 -1.13 -4.70
CA LEU A 296 -9.02 -1.16 -4.26
C LEU A 296 -9.91 -0.20 -5.05
N ALA A 297 -9.47 1.05 -5.27
CA ALA A 297 -10.20 2.01 -6.08
C ALA A 297 -10.47 1.47 -7.50
N GLY A 298 -9.46 0.83 -8.11
CA GLY A 298 -9.56 0.18 -9.42
C GLY A 298 -10.59 -0.95 -9.48
N ALA A 299 -10.75 -1.71 -8.39
CA ALA A 299 -11.72 -2.80 -8.27
C ALA A 299 -13.16 -2.33 -7.99
N MET A 300 -13.35 -1.07 -7.56
CA MET A 300 -14.66 -0.53 -7.23
C MET A 300 -15.42 -0.03 -8.47
N PRO A 301 -16.76 -0.16 -8.51
CA PRO A 301 -17.58 0.28 -9.64
C PRO A 301 -17.42 1.78 -9.94
N TYR A 302 -17.56 2.15 -11.21
CA TYR A 302 -17.68 3.56 -11.58
C TYR A 302 -18.98 4.16 -11.00
N PRO A 303 -18.97 5.44 -10.62
CA PRO A 303 -20.20 6.14 -10.28
C PRO A 303 -21.17 6.06 -11.48
N SER A 304 -22.31 5.42 -11.30
CA SER A 304 -23.38 5.40 -12.31
C SER A 304 -23.74 6.85 -12.67
N ARG A 305 -23.79 7.19 -13.95
CA ARG A 305 -24.30 8.48 -14.46
C ARG A 305 -25.83 8.61 -14.32
N GLU A 306 -26.42 8.07 -13.25
CA GLU A 306 -27.86 7.84 -13.16
C GLU A 306 -28.63 8.98 -12.47
N ASN A 307 -27.98 10.12 -12.21
CA ASN A 307 -28.61 11.31 -11.62
C ASN A 307 -28.61 12.55 -12.54
N SER A 308 -28.38 12.41 -13.85
CA SER A 308 -28.62 13.49 -14.81
C SER A 308 -29.77 13.13 -15.74
N PHE A 309 -30.93 13.74 -15.48
CA PHE A 309 -32.16 13.73 -16.29
C PHE A 309 -32.97 12.42 -16.32
N THR A 310 -33.74 12.17 -15.26
CA THR A 310 -35.09 11.61 -15.42
C THR A 310 -36.08 12.78 -15.34
N PRO A 311 -36.76 13.18 -16.43
CA PRO A 311 -37.91 14.06 -16.30
C PRO A 311 -38.97 13.31 -15.50
N SER A 312 -39.51 13.96 -14.47
CA SER A 312 -40.64 13.44 -13.69
C SER A 312 -41.78 13.00 -14.62
N PRO A 313 -42.37 11.80 -14.46
CA PRO A 313 -43.58 11.44 -15.18
C PRO A 313 -44.77 12.13 -14.50
N LYS A 314 -44.95 13.42 -14.76
CA LYS A 314 -46.18 14.15 -14.48
C LYS A 314 -46.67 14.84 -15.75
N ALA A 315 -47.67 14.21 -16.37
CA ALA A 315 -48.73 14.75 -17.22
C ALA A 315 -49.01 13.81 -18.41
N ARG A 316 -49.65 12.67 -18.12
CA ARG A 316 -50.38 11.93 -19.16
C ARG A 316 -51.78 11.61 -18.67
N THR A 317 -52.50 12.65 -18.27
CA THR A 317 -53.94 12.62 -17.97
C THR A 317 -54.53 13.95 -18.40
N ALA A 318 -54.94 14.05 -19.66
CA ALA A 318 -56.04 14.87 -20.18
C ALA A 318 -55.93 14.96 -21.71
N SER A 319 -56.76 14.19 -22.42
CA SER A 319 -57.44 14.55 -23.68
C SER A 319 -57.75 13.29 -24.51
N ARG A 320 -58.76 12.53 -24.09
CA ARG A 320 -59.62 11.78 -25.02
C ARG A 320 -61.05 11.83 -24.50
N SER A 321 -61.68 12.97 -24.73
CA SER A 321 -63.13 13.14 -24.72
C SER A 321 -63.45 14.08 -25.87
N THR A 322 -63.87 13.49 -26.99
CA THR A 322 -64.75 13.98 -28.08
C THR A 322 -64.49 13.10 -29.29
#